data_AF-A0A166Z2G9-F1
#
_entry.id   AF-A0A166Z2G9-F1
#
_cell.length_a   1.000
_cell.length_b   1.000
_cell.length_c   1.000
_cell.angle_alpha   90.00
_cell.angle_beta   90.00
_cell.angle_gamma   90.00
#
_symmetry.space_group_name_H-M   'P 1'
#
loop_
_entity.id
_entity.type
_entity.pdbx_description
1 polymer ?
#
loop_
_entity_poly.entity_id
_entity_poly.type
_entity_poly.pdbx_seq_one_letter_code
_entity_poly.pdbx_strand_id
1 'polypeptide(L)'
;MAAGKEGKKAAPKGSKQANAAAKAALKGTHAHKQRKIRTSTSFHLPKTLVLSRAPKYPRKSIPHQPRLDEHKIVIHPLNTESAMKKMEENNTLVFIVDVKANKAQIKLALKKLYDIDTVKINTLIRPDGSKKAYARLTPDVDALDIAANKLSLV
;
A
#
# COMPACT_ATOMS: atom_id res chain seq x y z
N MET A 1 -69.21 -47.93 33.63
CA MET A 1 -68.41 -48.31 32.43
C MET A 1 -69.09 -47.67 31.22
N ALA A 2 -68.47 -47.04 30.23
CA ALA A 2 -67.07 -46.78 29.92
C ALA A 2 -67.01 -45.48 29.09
N ALA A 3 -65.84 -44.83 29.12
CA ALA A 3 -65.55 -43.55 28.47
C ALA A 3 -65.65 -43.58 26.93
N GLY A 4 -66.09 -42.47 26.33
CA GLY A 4 -66.04 -42.21 24.89
C GLY A 4 -65.58 -40.78 24.60
N LYS A 5 -64.28 -40.64 24.33
CA LYS A 5 -63.50 -39.42 24.05
C LYS A 5 -64.23 -38.29 23.30
N GLU A 6 -64.32 -37.12 23.94
CA GLU A 6 -64.44 -35.84 23.22
C GLU A 6 -63.16 -35.60 22.40
N GLY A 7 -63.27 -35.78 21.09
CA GLY A 7 -62.19 -35.49 20.17
C GLY A 7 -61.80 -34.02 20.27
N LYS A 8 -60.54 -33.75 20.61
CA LYS A 8 -59.90 -32.44 20.45
C LYS A 8 -60.17 -31.96 19.02
N LYS A 9 -61.15 -31.07 18.84
CA LYS A 9 -61.36 -30.36 17.57
C LYS A 9 -60.07 -29.61 17.30
N ALA A 10 -59.34 -30.07 16.29
CA ALA A 10 -58.16 -29.40 15.78
C ALA A 10 -58.53 -27.93 15.55
N ALA A 11 -57.78 -27.02 16.17
CA ALA A 11 -58.03 -25.59 16.05
C ALA A 11 -58.25 -25.24 14.58
N PRO A 12 -59.29 -24.47 14.22
CA PRO A 12 -59.68 -24.26 12.84
C PRO A 12 -58.45 -23.80 12.03
N LYS A 13 -58.23 -24.41 10.86
CA LYS A 13 -57.15 -24.03 9.95
C LYS A 13 -57.31 -22.53 9.68
N GLY A 14 -56.34 -21.74 10.15
CA GLY A 14 -56.41 -20.26 10.12
C GLY A 14 -56.45 -19.58 11.48
N SER A 15 -56.72 -20.28 12.59
CA SER A 15 -56.71 -19.73 13.96
C SER A 15 -55.38 -19.05 14.33
N LYS A 16 -54.24 -19.66 13.95
CA LYS A 16 -52.91 -19.04 14.13
C LYS A 16 -52.74 -17.75 13.31
N GLN A 17 -53.32 -17.74 12.11
CA GLN A 17 -53.25 -16.62 11.16
C GLN A 17 -54.16 -15.48 11.60
N ALA A 18 -55.36 -15.78 12.08
CA ALA A 18 -56.31 -14.84 12.68
C ALA A 18 -55.74 -14.21 13.96
N ASN A 19 -55.16 -15.02 14.85
CA ASN A 19 -54.53 -14.51 16.08
C ASN A 19 -53.28 -13.67 15.79
N ALA A 20 -52.51 -14.00 14.76
CA ALA A 20 -51.37 -13.18 14.32
C ALA A 20 -51.84 -11.86 13.69
N ALA A 21 -52.89 -11.89 12.87
CA ALA A 21 -53.49 -10.69 12.27
C ALA A 21 -54.08 -9.76 13.34
N ALA A 22 -54.79 -10.30 14.33
CA ALA A 22 -55.31 -9.52 15.47
C ALA A 22 -54.18 -8.89 16.29
N LYS A 23 -53.10 -9.62 16.57
CA LYS A 23 -51.92 -9.09 17.27
C LYS A 23 -51.18 -8.02 16.45
N ALA A 24 -51.12 -8.17 15.13
CA ALA A 24 -50.50 -7.20 14.24
C ALA A 24 -51.33 -5.91 14.12
N ALA A 25 -52.65 -6.03 14.04
CA ALA A 25 -53.58 -4.89 14.04
C ALA A 25 -53.50 -4.09 15.35
N LEU A 26 -53.40 -4.79 16.50
CA LEU A 26 -53.30 -4.17 17.82
C LEU A 26 -51.94 -3.48 18.07
N LYS A 27 -50.86 -4.02 17.47
CA LYS A 27 -49.52 -3.42 17.50
C LYS A 27 -49.39 -2.18 16.59
N GLY A 28 -50.25 -2.05 15.58
CA GLY A 28 -50.31 -0.91 14.67
C GLY A 28 -49.08 -0.75 13.77
N THR A 29 -49.13 0.24 12.87
CA THR A 29 -48.06 0.54 11.90
C THR A 29 -46.74 1.02 12.52
N HIS A 30 -46.77 1.41 13.79
CA HIS A 30 -45.59 1.86 14.56
C HIS A 30 -44.95 0.77 15.43
N ALA A 31 -45.38 -0.49 15.31
CA ALA A 31 -44.87 -1.63 16.07
C ALA A 31 -43.35 -1.82 16.00
N HIS A 32 -42.72 -1.33 14.93
CA HIS A 32 -41.27 -1.43 14.69
C HIS A 32 -40.48 -0.19 15.13
N LYS A 33 -41.09 0.80 15.80
CA LYS A 33 -40.35 1.93 16.37
C LYS A 33 -39.54 1.47 17.60
N GLN A 34 -38.30 1.06 17.38
CA GLN A 34 -37.34 0.89 18.47
C GLN A 34 -36.88 2.27 18.97
N ARG A 35 -37.01 2.52 20.27
CA ARG A 35 -36.42 3.69 20.93
C ARG A 35 -34.90 3.50 20.98
N LYS A 36 -34.14 4.46 20.46
CA LYS A 36 -32.68 4.48 20.60
C LYS A 36 -32.32 4.87 22.04
N ILE A 37 -32.00 3.88 22.88
CA ILE A 37 -31.54 4.08 24.25
C ILE A 37 -30.09 4.55 24.20
N ARG A 38 -29.78 5.68 24.86
CA ARG A 38 -28.40 6.14 25.05
C ARG A 38 -27.94 5.73 26.43
N THR A 39 -26.88 4.92 26.50
CA THR A 39 -26.30 4.39 27.74
C THR A 39 -25.13 5.22 28.26
N SER A 40 -24.54 6.07 27.41
CA SER A 40 -23.48 7.01 27.78
C SER A 40 -24.07 8.28 28.40
N THR A 41 -23.43 8.80 29.45
CA THR A 41 -23.72 10.11 30.05
C THR A 41 -23.19 11.27 29.19
N SER A 42 -22.24 10.99 28.31
CA SER A 42 -21.64 11.96 27.38
C SER A 42 -22.27 11.87 26.00
N PHE A 43 -22.60 13.03 25.42
CA PHE A 43 -23.08 13.14 24.05
C PHE A 43 -21.91 13.29 23.07
N HIS A 44 -21.79 12.36 22.12
CA HIS A 44 -20.79 12.43 21.06
C HIS A 44 -21.42 12.90 19.75
N LEU A 45 -20.66 13.67 18.97
CA LEU A 45 -21.05 14.06 17.62
C LEU A 45 -21.31 12.78 16.79
N PRO A 46 -22.51 12.61 16.20
CA PRO A 46 -22.78 11.45 15.36
C PRO A 46 -21.89 11.50 14.13
N LYS A 47 -21.38 10.33 13.71
CA LYS A 47 -20.65 10.23 12.44
C LYS A 47 -21.62 10.54 11.30
N THR A 48 -21.31 11.59 10.55
CA THR A 48 -22.03 12.00 9.36
C THR A 48 -21.30 11.51 8.11
N LEU A 49 -21.98 11.54 6.97
CA LEU A 49 -21.37 11.25 5.68
C LEU A 49 -20.37 12.37 5.35
N VAL A 50 -19.11 12.00 5.09
CA VAL A 50 -18.07 12.92 4.63
C VAL A 50 -17.77 12.59 3.17
N LEU A 51 -18.15 13.49 2.24
CA LEU A 51 -17.88 13.33 0.81
C LEU A 51 -16.42 13.68 0.50
N SER A 52 -15.83 12.97 -0.46
CA SER A 52 -14.54 13.35 -1.04
C SER A 52 -14.65 14.65 -1.84
N ARG A 53 -13.56 15.43 -1.90
CA ARG A 53 -13.52 16.66 -2.70
C ARG A 53 -13.65 16.35 -4.20
N ALA A 54 -14.62 16.97 -4.87
CA ALA A 54 -14.80 16.96 -6.32
C ALA A 54 -14.71 18.39 -6.88
N PRO A 55 -13.50 18.92 -7.15
CA PRO A 55 -13.33 20.28 -7.64
C PRO A 55 -13.85 20.41 -9.08
N LYS A 56 -14.46 21.55 -9.43
CA LYS A 56 -15.01 21.82 -10.77
C LYS A 56 -13.94 22.07 -11.83
N TYR A 57 -12.73 22.43 -11.42
CA TYR A 57 -11.60 22.71 -12.29
C TYR A 57 -10.30 22.20 -11.66
N PRO A 58 -9.31 21.79 -12.46
CA PRO A 58 -8.01 21.39 -11.94
C PRO A 58 -7.26 22.62 -11.41
N ARG A 59 -6.59 22.50 -10.25
CA ARG A 59 -5.82 23.61 -9.64
C ARG A 59 -4.57 24.00 -10.42
N LYS A 60 -4.06 23.10 -11.26
CA LYS A 60 -2.92 23.31 -12.14
C LYS A 60 -3.32 22.80 -13.52
N SER A 61 -3.03 23.60 -14.55
CA SER A 61 -3.32 23.24 -15.94
C SER A 61 -2.42 22.09 -16.43
N ILE A 62 -1.15 22.08 -16.02
CA ILE A 62 -0.14 21.13 -16.52
C ILE A 62 0.45 20.33 -15.34
N PRO A 63 0.60 19.00 -15.46
CA PRO A 63 1.29 18.18 -14.47
C PRO A 63 2.80 18.47 -14.46
N HIS A 64 3.43 18.34 -13.29
CA HIS A 64 4.87 18.56 -13.15
C HIS A 64 5.66 17.32 -13.60
N GLN A 65 6.74 17.51 -14.35
CA GLN A 65 7.63 16.43 -14.80
C GLN A 65 8.43 15.80 -13.63
N PRO A 66 8.90 14.55 -13.72
CA PRO A 66 9.75 13.97 -12.67
C PRO A 66 11.03 14.80 -12.49
N ARG A 67 11.30 15.26 -11.25
CA ARG A 67 12.49 16.08 -10.92
C ARG A 67 13.75 15.27 -10.63
N LEU A 68 13.58 13.97 -10.41
CA LEU A 68 14.60 13.03 -9.96
C LEU A 68 14.50 11.79 -10.84
N ASP A 69 14.99 11.96 -12.06
CA ASP A 69 15.14 10.95 -13.09
C ASP A 69 16.42 10.12 -12.87
N GLU A 70 16.58 9.07 -13.66
CA GLU A 70 17.66 8.10 -13.51
C GLU A 70 19.05 8.74 -13.64
N HIS A 71 19.23 9.66 -14.59
CA HIS A 71 20.48 10.38 -14.81
C HIS A 71 20.85 11.33 -13.67
N LYS A 72 19.85 11.85 -12.96
CA LYS A 72 20.10 12.67 -11.77
C LYS A 72 20.36 11.83 -10.54
N ILE A 73 19.75 10.65 -10.45
CA ILE A 73 19.98 9.71 -9.34
C ILE A 73 21.42 9.21 -9.36
N VAL A 74 21.91 8.75 -10.51
CA VAL A 74 23.28 8.23 -10.68
C VAL A 74 24.13 9.29 -11.35
N ILE A 75 24.99 9.96 -10.58
CA ILE A 75 25.78 11.09 -11.07
C ILE A 75 27.00 10.57 -11.84
N HIS A 76 27.84 9.77 -11.19
CA HIS A 76 28.99 9.16 -11.83
C HIS A 76 29.49 7.94 -11.02
N PRO A 77 30.15 6.97 -11.68
CA PRO A 77 30.89 5.92 -10.97
C PRO A 77 32.11 6.48 -10.25
N LEU A 78 32.59 5.76 -9.24
CA LEU A 78 33.74 6.16 -8.43
C LEU A 78 34.93 5.22 -8.67
N ASN A 79 36.04 5.76 -9.15
CA ASN A 79 37.23 5.03 -9.65
C ASN A 79 38.44 5.07 -8.70
N THR A 80 38.23 5.20 -7.40
CA THR A 80 39.33 5.19 -6.41
C THR A 80 39.89 3.77 -6.22
N GLU A 81 41.13 3.63 -5.77
CA GLU A 81 41.75 2.34 -5.41
C GLU A 81 40.85 1.47 -4.52
N SER A 82 40.23 2.07 -3.50
CA SER A 82 39.31 1.38 -2.60
C SER A 82 38.04 0.84 -3.30
N ALA A 83 37.59 1.50 -4.37
CA ALA A 83 36.45 1.09 -5.16
C ALA A 83 36.85 0.02 -6.19
N MET A 84 38.03 0.15 -6.80
CA MET A 84 38.60 -0.87 -7.68
C MET A 84 38.76 -2.21 -6.93
N LYS A 85 39.31 -2.17 -5.71
CA LYS A 85 39.40 -3.35 -4.84
C LYS A 85 38.02 -3.98 -4.55
N LYS A 86 36.99 -3.16 -4.37
CA LYS A 86 35.61 -3.62 -4.14
C LYS A 86 34.95 -4.22 -5.39
N MET A 87 35.36 -3.76 -6.56
CA MET A 87 34.93 -4.30 -7.84
C MET A 87 35.44 -5.74 -8.00
N GLU A 88 36.73 -5.95 -7.74
CA GLU A 88 37.42 -7.24 -7.87
C GLU A 88 36.98 -8.25 -6.78
N GLU A 89 37.08 -7.89 -5.49
CA GLU A 89 36.94 -8.89 -4.40
C GLU A 89 35.48 -9.23 -4.08
N ASN A 90 34.55 -8.30 -4.30
CA ASN A 90 33.19 -8.40 -3.78
C ASN A 90 32.10 -8.37 -4.85
N ASN A 91 32.47 -8.25 -6.12
CA ASN A 91 31.54 -8.02 -7.23
C ASN A 91 30.60 -6.83 -6.92
N THR A 92 31.21 -5.69 -6.54
CA THR A 92 30.49 -4.47 -6.15
C THR A 92 30.95 -3.25 -6.92
N LEU A 93 30.02 -2.55 -7.56
CA LEU A 93 30.26 -1.25 -8.19
C LEU A 93 29.98 -0.12 -7.21
N VAL A 94 30.77 0.94 -7.28
CA VAL A 94 30.64 2.10 -6.40
C VAL A 94 30.26 3.32 -7.22
N PHE A 95 29.17 3.99 -6.82
CA PHE A 95 28.66 5.17 -7.49
C PHE A 95 28.55 6.35 -6.53
N ILE A 96 28.69 7.56 -7.07
CA ILE A 96 28.19 8.78 -6.46
C ILE A 96 26.78 9.03 -6.98
N VAL A 97 25.88 9.25 -6.03
CA VAL A 97 24.44 9.36 -6.26
C VAL A 97 23.87 10.58 -5.55
N ASP A 98 22.66 10.98 -5.94
CA ASP A 98 21.97 12.11 -5.32
C ASP A 98 21.63 11.85 -3.83
N VAL A 99 21.76 12.89 -3.01
CA VAL A 99 21.55 12.84 -1.55
C VAL A 99 20.10 12.53 -1.18
N LYS A 100 19.13 12.76 -2.07
CA LYS A 100 17.72 12.45 -1.86
C LYS A 100 17.31 11.08 -2.38
N ALA A 101 18.15 10.43 -3.19
CA ALA A 101 17.83 9.12 -3.77
C ALA A 101 17.78 8.00 -2.72
N ASN A 102 16.71 7.20 -2.73
CA ASN A 102 16.58 6.02 -1.87
C ASN A 102 17.21 4.78 -2.52
N LYS A 103 17.41 3.70 -1.76
CA LYS A 103 18.04 2.46 -2.26
C LYS A 103 17.25 1.80 -3.41
N ALA A 104 15.91 1.87 -3.38
CA ALA A 104 15.06 1.29 -4.42
C ALA A 104 15.17 2.08 -5.74
N GLN A 105 15.23 3.40 -5.66
CA GLN A 105 15.42 4.30 -6.80
C GLN A 105 16.80 4.08 -7.43
N ILE A 106 17.86 3.96 -6.62
CA ILE A 106 19.21 3.67 -7.13
C ILE A 106 19.23 2.31 -7.85
N LYS A 107 18.58 1.28 -7.30
CA LYS A 107 18.45 -0.04 -7.94
C LYS A 107 17.76 0.06 -9.30
N LEU A 108 16.64 0.77 -9.36
CA LEU A 108 15.89 0.97 -10.60
C LEU A 108 16.67 1.81 -11.62
N ALA A 109 17.38 2.84 -11.17
CA ALA A 109 18.18 3.70 -12.04
C ALA A 109 19.36 2.94 -12.65
N LEU A 110 20.10 2.16 -11.85
CA LEU A 110 21.20 1.32 -12.34
C LEU A 110 20.72 0.26 -13.34
N LYS A 111 19.56 -0.35 -13.07
CA LYS A 111 18.93 -1.29 -14.01
C LYS A 111 18.53 -0.60 -15.32
N LYS A 112 17.96 0.60 -15.27
CA LYS A 112 17.53 1.31 -16.48
C LYS A 112 18.69 1.85 -17.32
N LEU A 113 19.71 2.42 -16.68
CA LEU A 113 20.82 3.08 -17.37
C LEU A 113 21.81 2.08 -17.96
N TYR A 114 22.14 1.05 -17.19
CA TYR A 114 23.25 0.17 -17.49
C TYR A 114 22.83 -1.31 -17.56
N ASP A 115 21.55 -1.62 -17.41
CA ASP A 115 21.05 -3.01 -17.36
C ASP A 115 21.85 -3.87 -16.37
N ILE A 116 21.97 -3.33 -15.15
CA ILE A 116 22.69 -3.94 -14.04
C ILE A 116 21.68 -4.45 -13.02
N ASP A 117 21.66 -5.76 -12.80
CA ASP A 117 20.87 -6.37 -11.73
C ASP A 117 21.65 -6.45 -10.41
N THR A 118 21.15 -5.74 -9.40
CA THR A 118 21.79 -5.64 -8.09
C THR A 118 21.09 -6.52 -7.05
N VAL A 119 21.85 -7.29 -6.29
CA VAL A 119 21.38 -8.07 -5.13
C VAL A 119 21.02 -7.13 -3.98
N LYS A 120 21.96 -6.27 -3.59
CA LYS A 120 21.79 -5.32 -2.48
C LYS A 120 22.51 -4.01 -2.76
N ILE A 121 21.98 -2.93 -2.20
CA ILE A 121 22.57 -1.60 -2.26
C ILE A 121 22.79 -1.07 -0.85
N ASN A 122 24.05 -0.69 -0.57
CA ASN A 122 24.43 0.02 0.65
C ASN A 122 24.74 1.47 0.30
N THR A 123 24.33 2.41 1.14
CA THR A 123 24.51 3.84 0.90
C THR A 123 25.07 4.51 2.13
N LEU A 124 25.98 5.45 1.95
CA LEU A 124 26.48 6.34 3.00
C LEU A 124 26.59 7.77 2.47
N ILE A 125 26.43 8.76 3.35
CA ILE A 125 26.72 10.15 3.03
C ILE A 125 28.20 10.39 3.37
N ARG A 126 28.96 10.88 2.40
CA ARG A 126 30.36 11.24 2.56
C ARG A 126 30.49 12.60 3.28
N PRO A 127 31.62 12.90 3.93
CA PRO A 127 31.83 14.20 4.57
C PRO A 127 31.83 15.38 3.60
N ASP A 128 32.00 15.13 2.29
CA ASP A 128 31.86 16.15 1.24
C ASP A 128 30.39 16.49 0.89
N GLY A 129 29.44 15.85 1.57
CA GLY A 129 28.00 16.10 1.39
C GLY A 129 27.35 15.30 0.26
N SER A 130 28.11 14.52 -0.51
CA SER A 130 27.54 13.65 -1.55
C SER A 130 27.19 12.26 -1.00
N LYS A 131 26.30 11.53 -1.67
CA LYS A 131 25.97 10.16 -1.27
C LYS A 131 26.77 9.16 -2.11
N LYS A 132 27.43 8.21 -1.44
CA LYS A 132 28.11 7.07 -2.05
C LYS A 132 27.23 5.83 -1.94
N ALA A 133 27.08 5.10 -3.04
CA ALA A 133 26.34 3.85 -3.11
C ALA A 133 27.25 2.69 -3.52
N TYR A 134 27.20 1.60 -2.77
CA TYR A 134 27.81 0.31 -3.10
C TYR A 134 26.72 -0.60 -3.63
N ALA A 135 26.79 -0.93 -4.91
CA ALA A 135 25.86 -1.80 -5.61
C ALA A 135 26.50 -3.18 -5.79
N ARG A 136 26.03 -4.17 -5.03
CA ARG A 136 26.46 -5.57 -5.21
C ARG A 136 25.67 -6.20 -6.34
N LEU A 137 26.37 -6.73 -7.33
CA LEU A 137 25.76 -7.38 -8.49
C LEU A 137 25.29 -8.79 -8.17
N THR A 138 24.49 -9.35 -9.06
CA THR A 138 24.19 -10.79 -9.06
C THR A 138 25.45 -11.59 -9.37
N PRO A 139 25.57 -12.83 -8.87
CA PRO A 139 26.75 -13.66 -9.13
C PRO A 139 26.90 -14.07 -10.59
N ASP A 140 25.85 -13.93 -11.39
CA ASP A 140 25.82 -14.32 -12.80
C ASP A 140 26.57 -13.34 -13.71
N VAL A 141 26.85 -12.12 -13.23
CA VAL A 141 27.51 -11.07 -14.01
C VAL A 141 28.70 -10.52 -13.23
N ASP A 142 29.83 -10.36 -13.91
CA ASP A 142 31.03 -9.80 -13.32
C ASP A 142 31.04 -8.27 -13.39
N ALA A 143 31.40 -7.63 -12.29
CA ALA A 143 31.49 -6.18 -12.19
C ALA A 143 32.63 -5.61 -13.05
N LEU A 144 33.72 -6.35 -13.23
CA LEU A 144 34.84 -5.91 -14.09
C LEU A 144 34.41 -5.74 -15.55
N ASP A 145 33.65 -6.71 -16.06
CA ASP A 145 33.17 -6.70 -17.44
C ASP A 145 32.18 -5.54 -17.68
N ILE A 146 31.26 -5.31 -16.74
CA ILE A 146 30.35 -4.15 -16.79
C ILE A 146 31.13 -2.83 -16.72
N ALA A 147 32.17 -2.76 -15.89
CA ALA A 147 32.96 -1.54 -15.71
C ALA A 147 33.72 -1.16 -16.99
N ALA A 148 34.30 -2.14 -17.70
CA ALA A 148 34.97 -1.90 -18.98
C ALA A 148 33.96 -1.56 -20.09
N ASN A 149 32.93 -2.39 -20.27
CA ASN A 149 32.07 -2.31 -21.45
C ASN A 149 30.99 -1.23 -21.36
N LYS A 150 30.38 -1.03 -20.18
CA LYS A 150 29.21 -0.15 -20.01
C LYS A 150 29.55 1.19 -19.38
N LEU A 151 30.57 1.22 -18.52
CA LEU A 151 30.90 2.39 -17.71
C LEU A 151 32.23 3.05 -18.09
N SER A 152 33.04 2.40 -18.93
CA SER A 152 34.37 2.87 -19.35
C SER A 152 35.25 3.34 -18.18
N LEU A 153 35.24 2.57 -17.10
CA LEU A 153 35.94 2.84 -15.85
C LEU A 153 37.35 2.24 -15.78
N VAL A 154 37.59 1.24 -16.62
CA VAL A 154 38.80 0.40 -16.67
C VAL A 154 39.33 0.40 -18.09
#